data_AF-A0A6P1E335-F1
#
_entry.id   AF-A0A6P1E335-F1
#
_cell.length_a   1.000
_cell.length_b   1.000
_cell.length_c   1.000
_cell.angle_alpha   90.00
_cell.angle_beta   90.00
_cell.angle_gamma   90.00
#
_symmetry.space_group_name_H-M   'P 1'
#
loop_
_entity.id
_entity.type
_entity.pdbx_description
1 polymer ?
#
loop_
_entity_poly.entity_id
_entity_poly.type
_entity_poly.pdbx_seq_one_letter_code
_entity_poly.pdbx_strand_id
1 'polypeptide(L)'
;MSDTQAQFIDVDELRVGMYIYLDLGWIGHPFALNNFKIVSDAQIETIRSLGLKRLRWSPERSDLETPTADTSAADSTPAATSLADERRQALLAQRLSLERCERDFSDATRVFRDILKLATSQPEAARERAETMVGALVDKLLDQGDSFIRLISEQAGEKSSLHAINVTLISLLLGKSLGLDAATLNQLGLGALLHDIGKIALPERLRWRDEGFSAAERNLFQQHVANGVELAVRMGLGAEAAAIIAQHHEYVDGSGFPRRLEGEALTPGARIVGLVNHYDMLCNPANPVAAITPHQALSLMFAHSKKKFDAAILSAFIRMMGVYPPGSVVMLTNDRHALVVSVNSSRPLKPRVLIHDPRIPRDDALVIDLEDQPDLGIRQSLKPMQLPRAVFDYLSPRQRMCYFFERAREPGSPRGAR
;
A
#
# COMPACT_ATOMS: atom_id res chain seq x y z
N MET A 1 -36.07 14.53 -16.77
CA MET A 1 -35.68 15.32 -17.96
C MET A 1 -35.44 14.31 -19.07
N SER A 2 -36.53 13.82 -19.65
CA SER A 2 -37.18 14.28 -20.90
C SER A 2 -36.68 13.45 -22.08
N ASP A 3 -37.57 12.60 -22.60
CA ASP A 3 -37.45 11.78 -23.80
C ASP A 3 -36.71 12.53 -24.91
N THR A 4 -35.48 12.11 -25.21
CA THR A 4 -34.84 12.44 -26.48
C THR A 4 -35.60 11.66 -27.54
N GLN A 5 -36.37 12.34 -28.39
CA GLN A 5 -37.05 11.74 -29.55
C GLN A 5 -36.10 10.76 -30.24
N ALA A 6 -36.43 9.46 -30.23
CA ALA A 6 -35.65 8.44 -30.91
C ALA A 6 -35.74 8.70 -32.42
N GLN A 7 -34.75 9.41 -32.97
CA GLN A 7 -34.64 9.62 -34.40
C GLN A 7 -33.95 8.42 -35.02
N PHE A 8 -34.58 7.86 -36.05
CA PHE A 8 -34.05 6.72 -36.79
C PHE A 8 -33.58 7.21 -38.16
N ILE A 9 -32.43 6.71 -38.60
CA ILE A 9 -31.92 6.91 -39.96
C ILE A 9 -31.78 5.56 -40.66
N ASP A 10 -31.96 5.57 -41.97
CA ASP A 10 -31.64 4.41 -42.80
C ASP A 10 -30.12 4.20 -42.85
N VAL A 11 -29.70 2.94 -42.92
CA VAL A 11 -28.27 2.58 -42.94
C VAL A 11 -27.59 3.06 -44.23
N ASP A 12 -28.37 3.23 -45.30
CA ASP A 12 -27.88 3.76 -46.56
C ASP A 12 -27.58 5.27 -46.50
N GLU A 13 -28.20 5.99 -45.56
CA GLU A 13 -28.04 7.43 -45.37
C GLU A 13 -26.98 7.81 -44.32
N LEU A 14 -26.27 6.82 -43.76
CA LEU A 14 -25.17 7.05 -42.83
C LEU A 14 -24.04 7.87 -43.46
N ARG A 15 -23.56 8.85 -42.70
CA ARG A 15 -22.41 9.69 -43.05
C ARG A 15 -21.40 9.73 -41.92
N VAL A 16 -20.14 9.93 -42.27
CA VAL A 16 -19.11 10.28 -41.30
C VAL A 16 -19.53 11.56 -40.59
N GLY A 17 -19.39 11.61 -39.27
CA GLY A 17 -19.88 12.68 -38.42
C GLY A 17 -21.15 12.33 -37.65
N MET A 18 -21.89 11.29 -38.03
CA MET A 18 -23.13 10.90 -37.36
C MET A 18 -22.91 10.11 -36.07
N TYR A 19 -23.63 10.47 -35.02
CA TYR A 19 -23.65 9.75 -33.74
C TYR A 19 -24.79 8.74 -33.71
N ILE A 20 -24.44 7.46 -33.59
CA ILE A 20 -25.39 6.35 -33.69
C ILE A 20 -25.50 5.52 -32.41
N TYR A 21 -26.60 4.82 -32.29
CA TYR A 21 -26.85 3.79 -31.27
C TYR A 21 -27.17 2.47 -31.99
N LEU A 22 -26.38 1.45 -31.68
CA LEU A 22 -26.59 0.08 -32.11
C LEU A 22 -27.39 -0.63 -31.02
N ASP A 23 -28.69 -0.84 -31.25
CA ASP A 23 -29.56 -1.57 -30.33
C ASP A 23 -29.37 -3.11 -30.43
N LEU A 24 -28.18 -3.54 -30.87
CA LEU A 24 -27.73 -4.93 -30.90
C LEU A 24 -26.98 -5.27 -29.60
N GLY A 25 -26.99 -6.54 -29.19
CA GLY A 25 -26.12 -7.00 -28.11
C GLY A 25 -24.65 -6.85 -28.51
N TRP A 26 -23.76 -6.54 -27.55
CA TRP A 26 -22.33 -6.28 -27.76
C TRP A 26 -21.55 -7.39 -28.51
N ILE A 27 -22.06 -8.63 -28.51
CA ILE A 27 -21.51 -9.78 -29.26
C ILE A 27 -21.87 -9.73 -30.76
N GLY A 28 -22.86 -8.91 -31.14
CA GLY A 28 -23.42 -8.84 -32.49
C GLY A 28 -22.74 -7.83 -33.42
N HIS A 29 -21.69 -7.13 -32.98
CA HIS A 29 -20.94 -6.21 -33.83
C HIS A 29 -19.48 -6.04 -33.38
N PRO A 30 -18.55 -5.71 -34.29
CA PRO A 30 -17.11 -5.60 -33.99
C PRO A 30 -16.70 -4.29 -33.29
N PHE A 31 -17.64 -3.43 -32.90
CA PHE A 31 -17.37 -2.16 -32.23
C PHE A 31 -17.24 -2.29 -30.70
N ALA A 32 -16.33 -1.50 -30.12
CA ALA A 32 -16.05 -1.50 -28.67
C ALA A 32 -17.18 -0.92 -27.79
N LEU A 33 -18.11 -0.17 -28.39
CA LEU A 33 -19.23 0.48 -27.73
C LEU A 33 -20.51 0.32 -28.58
N ASN A 34 -21.66 0.25 -27.92
CA ASN A 34 -22.96 0.17 -28.60
C ASN A 34 -23.49 1.55 -29.03
N ASN A 35 -22.74 2.63 -28.75
CA ASN A 35 -23.03 3.97 -29.23
C ASN A 35 -21.72 4.72 -29.44
N PHE A 36 -21.58 5.34 -30.60
CA PHE A 36 -20.37 6.05 -30.99
C PHE A 36 -20.64 6.96 -32.18
N LYS A 37 -19.74 7.92 -32.40
CA LYS A 37 -19.72 8.76 -33.59
C LYS A 37 -19.01 8.04 -34.72
N ILE A 38 -19.60 8.01 -35.91
CA ILE A 38 -18.99 7.48 -37.11
C ILE A 38 -17.87 8.43 -37.53
N VAL A 39 -16.65 7.93 -37.57
CA VAL A 39 -15.43 8.70 -37.87
C VAL A 39 -14.76 8.27 -39.18
N SER A 40 -15.24 7.21 -39.82
CA SER A 40 -14.71 6.76 -41.13
C SER A 40 -15.72 5.95 -41.94
N ASP A 41 -15.53 5.93 -43.26
CA ASP A 41 -16.38 5.15 -44.19
C ASP A 41 -16.27 3.64 -43.94
N ALA A 42 -15.13 3.15 -43.46
CA ALA A 42 -14.96 1.75 -43.06
C ALA A 42 -15.92 1.33 -41.92
N GLN A 43 -16.27 2.24 -41.02
CA GLN A 43 -17.27 1.96 -39.99
C GLN A 43 -18.67 1.87 -40.60
N ILE A 44 -18.98 2.69 -41.61
CA ILE A 44 -20.26 2.65 -42.34
C ILE A 44 -20.41 1.31 -43.07
N GLU A 45 -19.37 0.85 -43.76
CA GLU A 45 -19.37 -0.47 -44.41
C GLU A 45 -19.56 -1.60 -43.42
N THR A 46 -18.90 -1.51 -42.26
CA THR A 46 -19.07 -2.49 -41.18
C THR A 46 -20.52 -2.48 -40.67
N ILE A 47 -21.15 -1.32 -40.48
CA ILE A 47 -22.55 -1.22 -40.04
C ILE A 47 -23.51 -1.75 -41.11
N ARG A 48 -23.25 -1.48 -42.40
CA ARG A 48 -24.01 -2.04 -43.52
C ARG A 48 -23.92 -3.58 -43.56
N SER A 49 -22.76 -4.14 -43.21
CA SER A 49 -22.57 -5.59 -43.14
C SER A 49 -23.40 -6.27 -42.04
N LEU A 50 -23.89 -5.52 -41.05
CA LEU A 50 -24.72 -6.04 -39.96
C LEU A 50 -26.18 -6.29 -40.37
N GLY A 51 -26.59 -5.94 -41.60
CA GLY A 51 -27.92 -6.23 -42.14
C GLY A 51 -29.07 -5.46 -41.48
N LEU A 52 -28.75 -4.37 -40.77
CA LEU A 52 -29.75 -3.48 -40.17
C LEU A 52 -30.41 -2.63 -41.27
N LYS A 53 -31.73 -2.45 -41.21
CA LYS A 53 -32.45 -1.53 -42.12
C LYS A 53 -32.52 -0.10 -41.58
N ARG A 54 -32.59 0.05 -40.26
CA ARG A 54 -32.68 1.35 -39.60
C ARG A 54 -31.93 1.29 -38.29
N LEU A 55 -31.32 2.40 -37.90
CA LEU A 55 -30.59 2.56 -36.64
C LEU A 55 -30.95 3.89 -36.01
N ARG A 56 -30.82 3.96 -34.69
CA ARG A 56 -31.10 5.18 -33.94
C ARG A 56 -29.88 6.09 -33.98
N TRP A 57 -30.11 7.39 -34.16
CA TRP A 57 -29.03 8.38 -34.20
C TRP A 57 -29.41 9.63 -33.40
N SER A 58 -28.42 10.45 -33.06
CA SER A 58 -28.60 11.71 -32.34
C SER A 58 -28.05 12.88 -33.17
N PRO A 59 -28.93 13.73 -33.73
CA PRO A 59 -28.50 14.91 -34.49
C PRO A 59 -27.70 15.90 -33.64
N GLU A 60 -28.08 16.09 -32.37
CA GLU A 60 -27.41 17.01 -31.43
C GLU A 60 -25.96 16.61 -31.12
N ARG A 61 -25.63 15.33 -31.32
CA ARG A 61 -24.28 14.77 -31.10
C ARG A 61 -23.55 14.48 -32.40
N SER A 62 -24.16 14.81 -33.54
CA SER A 62 -23.63 14.56 -34.87
C SER A 62 -23.08 15.83 -35.47
N ASP A 63 -21.84 15.77 -35.95
CA ASP A 63 -21.20 16.89 -36.63
C ASP A 63 -21.23 16.61 -38.13
N LEU A 64 -22.36 16.93 -38.76
CA LEU A 64 -22.53 16.85 -40.21
C LEU A 64 -22.00 18.16 -40.83
N GLU A 65 -20.69 18.24 -41.03
CA GLU A 65 -20.10 19.39 -41.70
C GLU A 65 -20.54 19.47 -43.17
N THR A 66 -20.95 20.67 -43.59
CA THR A 66 -21.26 21.00 -44.98
C THR A 66 -19.94 21.26 -45.72
N PRO A 67 -19.70 20.69 -46.91
CA PRO A 67 -18.40 20.79 -47.54
C PRO A 67 -18.19 22.22 -48.07
N THR A 68 -17.19 22.91 -47.55
CA THR A 68 -16.57 24.03 -48.26
C THR A 68 -15.12 23.68 -48.58
N ALA A 69 -14.77 23.96 -49.83
CA ALA A 69 -13.59 23.51 -50.53
C ALA A 69 -12.30 24.14 -50.02
N ASP A 70 -11.22 23.38 -50.17
CA ASP A 70 -9.83 23.77 -50.33
C ASP A 70 -9.25 24.81 -49.36
N THR A 71 -8.42 24.33 -48.43
CA THR A 71 -7.06 24.85 -48.32
C THR A 71 -6.13 23.86 -47.63
N SER A 72 -5.02 23.60 -48.32
CA SER A 72 -3.81 22.97 -47.81
C SER A 72 -3.34 23.57 -46.48
N ALA A 73 -3.11 22.73 -45.48
CA ALA A 73 -1.98 22.84 -44.55
C ALA A 73 -1.91 21.58 -43.68
N ALA A 74 -0.71 21.00 -43.59
CA ALA A 74 -0.37 19.98 -42.61
C ALA A 74 -0.65 20.49 -41.18
N ASP A 75 -1.42 19.74 -40.38
CA ASP A 75 -1.05 19.36 -39.01
C ASP A 75 -2.13 18.51 -38.31
N SER A 76 -1.67 17.75 -37.31
CA SER A 76 -2.42 17.20 -36.16
C SER A 76 -2.90 15.74 -36.17
N THR A 77 -2.03 14.83 -35.72
CA THR A 77 -2.38 13.79 -34.73
C THR A 77 -1.69 14.07 -33.38
N PRO A 78 -2.23 14.94 -32.51
CA PRO A 78 -1.65 15.24 -31.20
C PRO A 78 -2.25 14.39 -30.07
N ALA A 79 -3.51 13.94 -30.20
CA ALA A 79 -4.27 13.39 -29.07
C ALA A 79 -4.01 11.89 -28.75
N ALA A 80 -3.78 11.05 -29.77
CA ALA A 80 -3.44 9.64 -29.53
C ALA A 80 -1.99 9.47 -29.02
N THR A 81 -1.10 10.35 -29.46
CA THR A 81 0.29 10.43 -29.01
C THR A 81 0.36 10.94 -27.56
N SER A 82 -0.47 11.93 -27.18
CA SER A 82 -0.47 12.49 -25.82
C SER A 82 -0.90 11.49 -24.74
N LEU A 83 -1.93 10.67 -24.97
CA LEU A 83 -2.38 9.67 -23.99
C LEU A 83 -1.36 8.54 -23.78
N ALA A 84 -0.70 8.09 -24.86
CA ALA A 84 0.37 7.11 -24.77
C ALA A 84 1.60 7.67 -24.03
N ASP A 85 1.93 8.93 -24.29
CA ASP A 85 3.02 9.64 -23.61
C ASP A 85 2.72 9.89 -22.13
N GLU A 86 1.49 10.27 -21.77
CA GLU A 86 1.02 10.42 -20.39
C GLU A 86 1.13 9.09 -19.63
N ARG A 87 0.66 7.99 -20.24
CA ARG A 87 0.78 6.65 -19.65
C ARG A 87 2.25 6.26 -19.44
N ARG A 88 3.11 6.53 -20.41
CA ARG A 88 4.55 6.27 -20.32
C ARG A 88 5.20 7.08 -19.20
N GLN A 89 4.87 8.36 -19.08
CA GLN A 89 5.35 9.23 -18.01
C GLN A 89 4.86 8.77 -16.64
N ALA A 90 3.60 8.34 -16.52
CA ALA A 90 3.04 7.80 -15.28
C ALA A 90 3.74 6.50 -14.86
N LEU A 91 4.02 5.59 -15.80
CA LEU A 91 4.78 4.37 -15.53
C LEU A 91 6.22 4.67 -15.07
N LEU A 92 6.90 5.60 -15.73
CA LEU A 92 8.25 6.03 -15.33
C LEU A 92 8.24 6.63 -13.93
N ALA A 93 7.30 7.52 -13.62
CA ALA A 93 7.16 8.11 -12.29
C ALA A 93 6.86 7.06 -11.21
N GLN A 94 6.00 6.07 -11.51
CA GLN A 94 5.72 4.95 -10.62
C GLN A 94 6.97 4.12 -10.32
N ARG A 95 7.75 3.77 -11.35
CA ARG A 95 9.00 3.01 -11.21
C ARG A 95 10.03 3.79 -10.38
N LEU A 96 10.27 5.05 -10.71
CA LEU A 96 11.21 5.91 -9.97
C LEU A 96 10.82 6.13 -8.51
N SER A 97 9.52 6.23 -8.21
CA SER A 97 9.02 6.32 -6.83
C SER A 97 9.30 5.03 -6.06
N LEU A 98 8.96 3.87 -6.64
CA LEU A 98 9.22 2.57 -6.03
C LEU A 98 10.72 2.34 -5.77
N GLU A 99 11.57 2.60 -6.77
CA GLU A 99 13.02 2.46 -6.63
C GLU A 99 13.60 3.35 -5.54
N ARG A 100 13.07 4.58 -5.37
CA ARG A 100 13.48 5.48 -4.30
C ARG A 100 13.13 4.90 -2.93
N CYS A 101 11.90 4.41 -2.75
CA CYS A 101 11.48 3.77 -1.51
C CYS A 101 12.32 2.52 -1.20
N GLU A 102 12.61 1.70 -2.22
CA GLU A 102 13.45 0.49 -2.06
C GLU A 102 14.90 0.83 -1.70
N ARG A 103 15.49 1.87 -2.31
CA ARG A 103 16.83 2.37 -1.94
C ARG A 103 16.88 2.89 -0.51
N ASP A 104 15.95 3.77 -0.14
CA ASP A 104 15.88 4.34 1.21
C ASP A 104 15.69 3.25 2.28
N PHE A 105 14.86 2.25 1.99
CA PHE A 105 14.68 1.10 2.87
C PHE A 105 15.95 0.24 2.97
N SER A 106 16.63 -0.01 1.85
CA SER A 106 17.90 -0.74 1.83
C SER A 106 18.94 -0.04 2.71
N ASP A 107 19.05 1.28 2.56
CA ASP A 107 19.95 2.11 3.37
C ASP A 107 19.61 2.04 4.86
N ALA A 108 18.32 2.13 5.21
CA ALA A 108 17.85 1.96 6.59
C ALA A 108 18.24 0.59 7.17
N THR A 109 18.05 -0.50 6.42
CA THR A 109 18.41 -1.85 6.89
C THR A 109 19.92 -2.02 7.07
N ARG A 110 20.74 -1.42 6.20
CA ARG A 110 22.21 -1.42 6.30
C ARG A 110 22.68 -0.65 7.52
N VAL A 111 22.14 0.55 7.75
CA VAL A 111 22.48 1.37 8.92
C VAL A 111 22.10 0.65 10.21
N PHE A 112 20.92 0.01 10.26
CA PHE A 112 20.52 -0.78 11.42
C PHE A 112 21.46 -1.96 11.68
N ARG A 113 21.92 -2.68 10.64
CA ARG A 113 22.92 -3.73 10.81
C ARG A 113 24.22 -3.18 11.43
N ASP A 114 24.67 -2.00 11.00
CA ASP A 114 25.86 -1.37 11.58
C ASP A 114 25.64 -1.00 13.06
N ILE A 115 24.45 -0.51 13.42
CA ILE A 115 24.06 -0.28 14.82
C ILE A 115 24.17 -1.59 15.62
N LEU A 116 23.63 -2.71 15.11
CA LEU A 116 23.72 -4.02 15.79
C LEU A 116 25.17 -4.46 16.03
N LYS A 117 26.08 -4.21 15.08
CA LYS A 117 27.51 -4.55 15.22
C LYS A 117 28.20 -3.70 16.29
N LEU A 118 27.85 -2.42 16.36
CA LEU A 118 28.44 -1.48 17.31
C LEU A 118 27.87 -1.67 18.72
N ALA A 119 26.62 -2.09 18.85
CA ALA A 119 25.86 -2.11 20.10
C ALA A 119 26.65 -2.66 21.31
N THR A 120 27.28 -3.82 21.18
CA THR A 120 28.01 -4.45 22.30
C THR A 120 29.36 -3.79 22.58
N SER A 121 30.08 -3.34 21.54
CA SER A 121 31.48 -2.88 21.63
C SER A 121 31.61 -1.38 21.83
N GLN A 122 30.72 -0.59 21.23
CA GLN A 122 30.68 0.86 21.22
C GLN A 122 29.23 1.34 21.38
N PRO A 123 28.61 1.14 22.56
CA PRO A 123 27.19 1.40 22.77
C PRO A 123 26.80 2.87 22.56
N GLU A 124 27.63 3.83 22.96
CA GLU A 124 27.36 5.26 22.73
C GLU A 124 27.34 5.62 21.24
N ALA A 125 28.31 5.11 20.45
CA ALA A 125 28.32 5.30 19.00
C ALA A 125 27.12 4.62 18.31
N ALA A 126 26.68 3.47 18.83
CA ALA A 126 25.47 2.81 18.36
C ALA A 126 24.21 3.67 18.63
N ARG A 127 24.14 4.33 19.80
CA ARG A 127 23.06 5.28 20.13
C ARG A 127 23.05 6.45 19.16
N GLU A 128 24.17 7.14 19.00
CA GLU A 128 24.26 8.34 18.13
C GLU A 128 23.82 8.02 16.69
N ARG A 129 24.21 6.85 16.19
CA ARG A 129 23.82 6.40 14.86
C ARG A 129 22.34 6.03 14.75
N ALA A 130 21.77 5.45 15.81
CA ALA A 130 20.33 5.19 15.89
C ALA A 130 19.52 6.49 15.96
N GLU A 131 19.94 7.45 16.78
CA GLU A 131 19.31 8.77 16.89
C GLU A 131 19.35 9.53 15.55
N THR A 132 20.49 9.53 14.87
CA THR A 132 20.63 10.16 13.55
C THR A 132 19.68 9.54 12.52
N MET A 133 19.60 8.22 12.49
CA MET A 133 18.71 7.49 11.59
C MET A 133 17.23 7.80 11.88
N VAL A 134 16.83 7.76 13.15
CA VAL A 134 15.45 8.05 13.58
C VAL A 134 15.09 9.50 13.30
N GLY A 135 15.98 10.45 13.60
CA GLY A 135 15.79 11.86 13.30
C GLY A 135 15.51 12.09 11.81
N ALA A 136 16.32 11.50 10.93
CA ALA A 136 16.08 11.58 9.49
C ALA A 136 14.74 10.96 9.05
N LEU A 137 14.27 9.88 9.69
CA LEU A 137 12.96 9.29 9.41
C LEU A 137 11.82 10.19 9.90
N VAL A 138 11.96 10.78 11.09
CA VAL A 138 10.98 11.71 11.68
C VAL A 138 10.89 12.98 10.82
N ASP A 139 12.02 13.54 10.40
CA ASP A 139 12.06 14.72 9.52
C ASP A 139 11.36 14.43 8.19
N LYS A 140 11.67 13.31 7.55
CA LYS A 140 10.98 12.87 6.31
C LYS A 140 9.48 12.68 6.52
N LEU A 141 9.08 12.21 7.70
CA LEU A 141 7.67 11.96 8.03
C LEU A 141 6.91 13.25 8.34
N LEU A 142 7.55 14.23 8.97
CA LEU A 142 6.95 15.51 9.36
C LEU A 142 6.99 16.56 8.24
N ASP A 143 7.83 16.38 7.23
CA ASP A 143 7.84 17.24 6.04
C ASP A 143 6.45 17.31 5.38
N GLN A 144 6.10 18.46 4.78
CA GLN A 144 4.73 18.76 4.36
C GLN A 144 4.25 17.78 3.27
N GLY A 145 3.16 17.08 3.57
CA GLY A 145 2.46 16.18 2.65
C GLY A 145 1.75 15.01 3.33
N ASP A 146 0.81 14.39 2.62
CA ASP A 146 0.24 13.11 3.04
C ASP A 146 1.33 12.02 2.94
N SER A 147 1.38 11.14 3.95
CA SER A 147 2.27 9.99 3.99
C SER A 147 1.50 8.73 3.60
N PHE A 148 1.99 8.04 2.57
CA PHE A 148 1.44 6.77 2.13
C PHE A 148 2.24 5.62 2.72
N ILE A 149 1.54 4.59 3.19
CA ILE A 149 2.16 3.32 3.52
C ILE A 149 2.30 2.56 2.21
N ARG A 150 3.53 2.34 1.74
CA ARG A 150 3.83 1.61 0.50
C ARG A 150 4.34 0.22 0.83
N LEU A 151 3.80 -0.80 0.17
CA LEU A 151 4.39 -2.14 0.13
C LEU A 151 5.63 -2.13 -0.79
N ILE A 152 6.76 -2.62 -0.28
CA ILE A 152 8.02 -2.75 -1.02
C ILE A 152 8.50 -4.20 -1.06
N SER A 153 9.49 -4.50 -1.90
CA SER A 153 10.09 -5.84 -1.98
C SER A 153 10.87 -6.18 -0.71
N GLU A 154 10.74 -7.42 -0.21
CA GLU A 154 11.59 -7.91 0.88
C GLU A 154 13.07 -8.00 0.47
N GLN A 155 13.35 -8.12 -0.84
CA GLN A 155 14.70 -8.13 -1.39
C GLN A 155 15.40 -6.78 -1.26
N ALA A 156 14.65 -5.70 -1.01
CA ALA A 156 15.22 -4.38 -0.81
C ALA A 156 16.05 -4.30 0.48
N GLY A 157 15.83 -5.21 1.44
CA GLY A 157 16.48 -5.17 2.73
C GLY A 157 16.97 -6.52 3.23
N GLU A 158 17.68 -6.47 4.34
CA GLU A 158 18.23 -7.65 4.96
C GLU A 158 17.25 -8.31 5.92
N LYS A 159 17.06 -9.62 5.78
CA LYS A 159 16.03 -10.39 6.52
C LYS A 159 16.05 -10.20 8.04
N SER A 160 17.22 -9.99 8.64
CA SER A 160 17.39 -9.78 10.09
C SER A 160 16.95 -8.40 10.56
N SER A 161 16.95 -7.41 9.67
CA SER A 161 16.66 -6.00 9.97
C SER A 161 15.22 -5.61 9.64
N LEU A 162 14.54 -6.36 8.75
CA LEU A 162 13.20 -6.01 8.25
C LEU A 162 12.19 -5.75 9.37
N HIS A 163 12.21 -6.58 10.42
CA HIS A 163 11.27 -6.47 11.54
C HIS A 163 11.42 -5.12 12.28
N ALA A 164 12.64 -4.79 12.71
CA ALA A 164 12.91 -3.55 13.43
C ALA A 164 12.54 -2.32 12.59
N ILE A 165 12.87 -2.32 11.29
CA ILE A 165 12.54 -1.22 10.38
C ILE A 165 11.02 -1.09 10.19
N ASN A 166 10.32 -2.19 9.93
CA ASN A 166 8.85 -2.18 9.80
C ASN A 166 8.17 -1.65 11.07
N VAL A 167 8.56 -2.17 12.24
CA VAL A 167 7.99 -1.76 13.52
C VAL A 167 8.25 -0.28 13.77
N THR A 168 9.45 0.21 13.45
CA THR A 168 9.79 1.64 13.57
C THR A 168 8.92 2.50 12.69
N LEU A 169 8.84 2.19 11.39
CA LEU A 169 8.10 3.00 10.41
C LEU A 169 6.60 3.05 10.73
N ILE A 170 5.99 1.90 11.05
CA ILE A 170 4.58 1.84 11.39
C ILE A 170 4.30 2.54 12.72
N SER A 171 5.19 2.41 13.72
CA SER A 171 5.05 3.09 15.01
C SER A 171 5.13 4.61 14.86
N LEU A 172 6.06 5.11 14.03
CA LEU A 172 6.20 6.54 13.75
C LEU A 172 4.95 7.10 13.04
N LEU A 173 4.40 6.39 12.05
CA LEU A 173 3.14 6.80 11.41
C LEU A 173 1.99 6.83 12.40
N LEU A 174 1.87 5.80 13.24
CA LEU A 174 0.81 5.74 14.25
C LEU A 174 0.96 6.89 15.25
N GLY A 175 2.18 7.16 15.72
CA GLY A 175 2.50 8.31 16.56
C GLY A 175 2.10 9.63 15.91
N LYS A 176 2.46 9.85 14.63
CA LYS A 176 2.05 11.06 13.89
C LYS A 176 0.53 11.17 13.80
N SER A 177 -0.16 10.06 13.51
CA SER A 177 -1.64 10.04 13.43
C SER A 177 -2.34 10.30 14.77
N LEU A 178 -1.64 10.03 15.88
CA LEU A 178 -2.08 10.33 17.25
C LEU A 178 -1.70 11.77 17.67
N GLY A 179 -1.01 12.53 16.82
CA GLY A 179 -0.63 13.92 17.10
C GLY A 179 0.59 14.07 18.00
N LEU A 180 1.46 13.06 18.08
CA LEU A 180 2.71 13.18 18.83
C LEU A 180 3.64 14.22 18.18
N ASP A 181 4.31 15.01 19.02
CA ASP A 181 5.27 16.00 18.55
C ASP A 181 6.60 15.37 18.09
N ALA A 182 7.45 16.17 17.47
CA ALA A 182 8.72 15.69 16.92
C ALA A 182 9.65 15.07 17.98
N ALA A 183 9.69 15.64 19.19
CA ALA A 183 10.53 15.13 20.27
C ALA A 183 10.06 13.74 20.73
N THR A 184 8.75 13.58 20.93
CA THR A 184 8.13 12.32 21.32
C THR A 184 8.25 11.28 20.19
N LEU A 185 8.10 11.68 18.93
CA LEU A 185 8.32 10.81 17.77
C LEU A 185 9.76 10.31 17.68
N ASN A 186 10.75 11.15 18.00
CA ASN A 186 12.15 10.71 18.06
C ASN A 186 12.37 9.64 19.14
N GLN A 187 11.82 9.83 20.35
CA GLN A 187 11.91 8.83 21.41
C GLN A 187 11.16 7.53 21.06
N LEU A 188 9.97 7.65 20.48
CA LEU A 188 9.17 6.52 19.98
C LEU A 188 9.94 5.73 18.92
N GLY A 189 10.51 6.43 17.93
CA GLY A 189 11.29 5.83 16.86
C GLY A 189 12.55 5.13 17.38
N LEU A 190 13.26 5.75 18.33
CA LEU A 190 14.46 5.16 18.94
C LEU A 190 14.13 3.90 19.73
N GLY A 191 13.08 3.95 20.56
CA GLY A 191 12.58 2.79 21.30
C GLY A 191 12.08 1.69 20.36
N ALA A 192 11.37 2.03 19.30
CA ALA A 192 10.88 1.06 18.30
C ALA A 192 12.01 0.42 17.48
N LEU A 193 13.05 1.18 17.12
CA LEU A 193 14.20 0.66 16.37
C LEU A 193 15.01 -0.33 17.21
N LEU A 194 15.13 -0.05 18.52
CA LEU A 194 15.96 -0.82 19.44
C LEU A 194 15.17 -1.78 20.33
N HIS A 195 13.85 -1.90 20.17
CA HIS A 195 12.99 -2.68 21.09
C HIS A 195 13.50 -4.11 21.31
N ASP A 196 14.03 -4.71 20.25
CA ASP A 196 14.52 -6.09 20.19
C ASP A 196 16.05 -6.22 20.32
N ILE A 197 16.78 -5.14 20.64
CA ILE A 197 18.24 -5.10 20.59
C ILE A 197 18.90 -6.16 21.48
N GLY A 198 18.25 -6.54 22.59
CA GLY A 198 18.75 -7.57 23.51
C GLY A 198 18.79 -8.99 22.92
N LYS A 199 18.19 -9.23 21.75
CA LYS A 199 18.28 -10.51 21.03
C LYS A 199 19.72 -10.82 20.60
N ILE A 200 20.60 -9.82 20.47
CA ILE A 200 22.01 -10.06 20.12
C ILE A 200 22.73 -10.94 21.15
N ALA A 201 22.31 -10.89 22.41
CA ALA A 201 22.86 -11.68 23.51
C ALA A 201 22.29 -13.12 23.56
N LEU A 202 21.25 -13.43 22.78
CA LEU A 202 20.69 -14.76 22.70
C LEU A 202 21.41 -15.63 21.66
N PRO A 203 21.44 -16.97 21.86
CA PRO A 203 21.83 -17.92 20.83
C PRO A 203 21.00 -17.72 19.56
N GLU A 204 21.61 -17.89 18.38
CA GLU A 204 20.98 -17.57 17.09
C GLU A 204 19.61 -18.23 16.89
N ARG A 205 19.49 -19.52 17.23
CA ARG A 205 18.22 -20.27 17.18
C ARG A 205 17.09 -19.63 18.01
N LEU A 206 17.44 -18.93 19.09
CA LEU A 206 16.50 -18.32 20.03
C LEU A 206 16.29 -16.83 19.77
N ARG A 207 16.82 -16.25 18.70
CA ARG A 207 16.55 -14.84 18.35
C ARG A 207 15.17 -14.66 17.73
N TRP A 208 14.59 -15.73 17.20
CA TRP A 208 13.30 -15.73 16.54
C TRP A 208 12.32 -16.60 17.32
N ARG A 209 11.14 -16.06 17.62
CA ARG A 209 10.13 -16.81 18.35
C ARG A 209 9.66 -18.00 17.51
N ASP A 210 9.63 -19.18 18.13
CA ASP A 210 9.11 -20.41 17.56
C ASP A 210 7.95 -20.92 18.43
N GLU A 211 6.87 -21.40 17.79
CA GLU A 211 5.75 -22.02 18.49
C GLU A 211 6.16 -23.34 19.17
N GLY A 212 7.18 -24.01 18.63
CA GLY A 212 7.76 -25.24 19.17
C GLY A 212 8.74 -25.03 20.34
N PHE A 213 8.95 -23.81 20.83
CA PHE A 213 9.84 -23.60 21.98
C PHE A 213 9.37 -24.37 23.21
N SER A 214 10.31 -25.03 23.88
CA SER A 214 10.12 -25.54 25.24
C SER A 214 9.90 -24.41 26.25
N ALA A 215 9.47 -24.74 27.47
CA ALA A 215 9.32 -23.73 28.53
C ALA A 215 10.65 -23.02 28.85
N ALA A 216 11.77 -23.75 28.86
CA ALA A 216 13.09 -23.19 29.09
C ALA A 216 13.52 -22.24 27.96
N GLU A 217 13.27 -22.62 26.69
CA GLU A 217 13.59 -21.78 25.53
C GLU A 217 12.71 -20.53 25.48
N ARG A 218 11.44 -20.64 25.86
CA ARG A 218 10.57 -19.45 26.02
C ARG A 218 11.11 -18.52 27.10
N ASN A 219 11.53 -19.04 28.25
CA ASN A 219 12.11 -18.20 29.31
C ASN A 219 13.40 -17.53 28.85
N LEU A 220 14.28 -18.26 28.15
CA LEU A 220 15.52 -17.71 27.58
C LEU A 220 15.23 -16.67 26.49
N PHE A 221 14.26 -16.92 25.61
CA PHE A 221 13.79 -15.92 24.64
C PHE A 221 13.35 -14.64 25.36
N GLN A 222 12.54 -14.72 26.41
CA GLN A 222 12.04 -13.54 27.14
C GLN A 222 13.16 -12.70 27.77
N GLN A 223 14.34 -13.28 28.03
CA GLN A 223 15.49 -12.53 28.56
C GLN A 223 16.00 -11.43 27.62
N HIS A 224 15.67 -11.44 26.32
CA HIS A 224 16.06 -10.36 25.42
C HIS A 224 15.54 -8.99 25.90
N VAL A 225 14.42 -8.94 26.62
CA VAL A 225 13.92 -7.68 27.19
C VAL A 225 14.90 -7.15 28.24
N ALA A 226 15.31 -7.99 29.19
CA ALA A 226 16.27 -7.60 30.23
C ALA A 226 17.64 -7.23 29.63
N ASN A 227 18.13 -8.04 28.69
CA ASN A 227 19.39 -7.77 27.98
C ASN A 227 19.31 -6.44 27.19
N GLY A 228 18.16 -6.15 26.59
CA GLY A 228 17.92 -4.90 25.86
C GLY A 228 17.93 -3.68 26.79
N VAL A 229 17.34 -3.80 27.98
CA VAL A 229 17.35 -2.74 29.00
C VAL A 229 18.77 -2.50 29.53
N GLU A 230 19.53 -3.55 29.82
CA GLU A 230 20.94 -3.41 30.23
C GLU A 230 21.77 -2.67 29.17
N LEU A 231 21.56 -3.04 27.91
CA LEU A 231 22.23 -2.40 26.79
C LEU A 231 21.78 -0.94 26.60
N ALA A 232 20.49 -0.65 26.77
CA ALA A 232 19.95 0.70 26.74
C ALA A 232 20.62 1.61 27.79
N VAL A 233 20.87 1.09 28.99
CA VAL A 233 21.61 1.80 30.04
C VAL A 233 23.05 2.07 29.60
N ARG A 234 23.75 1.06 29.06
CA ARG A 234 25.12 1.22 28.54
C ARG A 234 25.23 2.18 27.36
N MET A 235 24.17 2.27 26.55
CA MET A 235 24.05 3.22 25.44
C MET A 235 23.77 4.64 25.92
N GLY A 236 23.30 4.83 27.16
CA GLY A 236 22.85 6.12 27.68
C GLY A 236 21.52 6.57 27.07
N LEU A 237 20.62 5.63 26.76
CA LEU A 237 19.31 5.97 26.18
C LEU A 237 18.44 6.76 27.17
N GLY A 238 17.62 7.66 26.63
CA GLY A 238 16.58 8.35 27.39
C GLY A 238 15.55 7.40 28.00
N ALA A 239 14.90 7.85 29.09
CA ALA A 239 13.97 7.03 29.85
C ALA A 239 12.78 6.50 29.02
N GLU A 240 12.28 7.29 28.07
CA GLU A 240 11.15 6.91 27.22
C GLU A 240 11.51 5.76 26.27
N ALA A 241 12.63 5.89 25.52
CA ALA A 241 13.11 4.83 24.64
C ALA A 241 13.47 3.55 25.42
N ALA A 242 14.10 3.68 26.59
CA ALA A 242 14.41 2.55 27.46
C ALA A 242 13.13 1.87 28.00
N ALA A 243 12.09 2.64 28.33
CA ALA A 243 10.80 2.10 28.78
C ALA A 243 10.09 1.30 27.68
N ILE A 244 10.18 1.74 26.42
CA ILE A 244 9.67 0.98 25.27
C ILE A 244 10.36 -0.38 25.19
N ILE A 245 11.69 -0.41 25.24
CA ILE A 245 12.46 -1.67 25.23
C ILE A 245 12.01 -2.58 26.38
N ALA A 246 11.83 -2.03 27.58
CA ALA A 246 11.42 -2.79 28.76
C ALA A 246 9.98 -3.34 28.71
N GLN A 247 9.10 -2.77 27.88
CA GLN A 247 7.65 -2.99 27.96
C GLN A 247 7.00 -3.42 26.64
N HIS A 248 7.75 -3.53 25.52
CA HIS A 248 7.17 -3.81 24.20
C HIS A 248 6.48 -5.19 24.06
N HIS A 249 6.64 -6.08 25.04
CA HIS A 249 5.93 -7.36 25.13
C HIS A 249 4.86 -7.39 26.23
N GLU A 250 4.64 -6.27 26.92
CA GLU A 250 3.55 -6.08 27.86
C GLU A 250 2.24 -5.79 27.11
N TYR A 251 1.12 -6.18 27.69
CA TYR A 251 -0.22 -5.94 27.15
C TYR A 251 -1.08 -5.26 28.21
N VAL A 252 -2.08 -4.48 27.76
CA VAL A 252 -2.96 -3.71 28.65
C VAL A 252 -3.73 -4.60 29.62
N ASP A 253 -4.00 -5.86 29.27
CA ASP A 253 -4.68 -6.86 30.10
C ASP A 253 -3.76 -7.65 31.05
N GLY A 254 -2.47 -7.30 31.16
CA GLY A 254 -1.52 -8.00 32.03
C GLY A 254 -1.06 -9.35 31.50
N SER A 255 -1.52 -9.79 30.32
CA SER A 255 -1.14 -11.10 29.77
C SER A 255 0.27 -11.15 29.18
N GLY A 256 1.00 -10.03 29.24
CA GLY A 256 2.31 -9.84 28.63
C GLY A 256 3.48 -10.33 29.48
N PHE A 257 4.69 -9.88 29.15
CA PHE A 257 5.91 -10.14 29.88
C PHE A 257 6.90 -8.97 29.69
N PRO A 258 7.92 -8.80 30.56
CA PRO A 258 8.31 -9.67 31.66
C PRO A 258 7.61 -9.42 33.01
N ARG A 259 7.10 -8.21 33.24
CA ARG A 259 6.54 -7.76 34.52
C ARG A 259 5.02 -7.91 34.62
N ARG A 260 4.32 -8.20 33.51
CA ARG A 260 2.85 -8.34 33.46
C ARG A 260 2.16 -7.06 33.91
N LEU A 261 2.58 -5.94 33.32
CA LEU A 261 1.99 -4.64 33.61
C LEU A 261 0.56 -4.58 33.11
N GLU A 262 -0.29 -3.80 33.79
CA GLU A 262 -1.70 -3.63 33.44
C GLU A 262 -2.02 -2.15 33.19
N GLY A 263 -2.88 -1.89 32.20
CA GLY A 263 -3.46 -0.58 31.94
C GLY A 263 -2.44 0.56 31.89
N GLU A 264 -2.60 1.50 32.82
CA GLU A 264 -1.82 2.73 32.87
C GLU A 264 -0.36 2.57 33.32
N ALA A 265 0.03 1.38 33.77
CA ALA A 265 1.43 1.08 34.07
C ALA A 265 2.31 0.97 32.82
N LEU A 266 1.72 0.77 31.64
CA LEU A 266 2.43 0.80 30.36
C LEU A 266 2.57 2.23 29.86
N THR A 267 3.78 2.61 29.47
CA THR A 267 4.03 3.91 28.83
C THR A 267 3.28 4.02 27.49
N PRO A 268 2.84 5.22 27.07
CA PRO A 268 2.18 5.39 25.77
C PRO A 268 2.98 4.84 24.59
N GLY A 269 4.30 5.08 24.58
CA GLY A 269 5.19 4.55 23.55
C GLY A 269 5.23 3.02 23.53
N ALA A 270 5.26 2.36 24.69
CA ALA A 270 5.22 0.91 24.76
C ALA A 270 3.90 0.32 24.25
N ARG A 271 2.76 0.99 24.51
CA ARG A 271 1.46 0.56 23.97
C ARG A 271 1.44 0.63 22.44
N ILE A 272 2.01 1.68 21.85
CA ILE A 272 2.15 1.83 20.40
C ILE A 272 3.03 0.72 19.83
N VAL A 273 4.26 0.59 20.35
CA VAL A 273 5.25 -0.36 19.81
C VAL A 273 4.83 -1.81 20.03
N GLY A 274 4.26 -2.15 21.18
CA GLY A 274 3.77 -3.50 21.46
C GLY A 274 2.62 -3.92 20.52
N LEU A 275 1.72 -3.00 20.19
CA LEU A 275 0.67 -3.23 19.21
C LEU A 275 1.23 -3.45 17.81
N VAL A 276 2.15 -2.58 17.38
CA VAL A 276 2.76 -2.66 16.04
C VAL A 276 3.64 -3.89 15.90
N ASN A 277 4.41 -4.24 16.93
CA ASN A 277 5.20 -5.46 17.00
C ASN A 277 4.30 -6.69 16.85
N HIS A 278 3.18 -6.75 17.59
CA HIS A 278 2.22 -7.84 17.46
C HIS A 278 1.65 -7.96 16.05
N TYR A 279 1.28 -6.84 15.43
CA TYR A 279 0.83 -6.81 14.04
C TYR A 279 1.90 -7.34 13.07
N ASP A 280 3.14 -6.85 13.17
CA ASP A 280 4.22 -7.29 12.30
C ASP A 280 4.52 -8.78 12.49
N MET A 281 4.47 -9.31 13.71
CA MET A 281 4.66 -10.75 13.98
C MET A 281 3.56 -11.64 13.37
N LEU A 282 2.34 -11.13 13.18
CA LEU A 282 1.27 -11.85 12.49
C LEU A 282 1.48 -11.86 10.97
N CYS A 283 1.93 -10.74 10.41
CA CYS A 283 2.18 -10.62 8.97
C CYS A 283 3.52 -11.22 8.54
N ASN A 284 4.51 -11.21 9.43
CA ASN A 284 5.91 -11.58 9.19
C ASN A 284 6.45 -12.53 10.27
N PRO A 285 5.77 -13.66 10.57
CA PRO A 285 6.25 -14.62 11.55
C PRO A 285 7.57 -15.26 11.12
N ALA A 286 8.29 -15.84 12.08
CA ALA A 286 9.53 -16.57 11.83
C ALA A 286 9.32 -17.78 10.88
N ASN A 287 8.16 -18.45 10.99
CA ASN A 287 7.71 -19.46 10.03
C ASN A 287 6.81 -18.82 8.97
N PRO A 288 7.28 -18.64 7.71
CA PRO A 288 6.49 -17.96 6.67
C PRO A 288 5.16 -18.64 6.33
N VAL A 289 5.03 -19.94 6.59
CA VAL A 289 3.78 -20.68 6.34
C VAL A 289 2.65 -20.21 7.27
N ALA A 290 2.99 -19.69 8.45
CA ALA A 290 2.03 -19.17 9.41
C ALA A 290 1.61 -17.72 9.12
N ALA A 291 2.23 -17.06 8.13
CA ALA A 291 1.96 -15.66 7.82
C ALA A 291 0.50 -15.46 7.38
N ILE A 292 -0.15 -14.45 7.96
CA ILE A 292 -1.49 -14.04 7.54
C ILE A 292 -1.45 -12.68 6.86
N THR A 293 -2.41 -12.43 5.98
CA THR A 293 -2.46 -11.15 5.26
C THR A 293 -2.70 -9.97 6.22
N PRO A 294 -2.26 -8.76 5.86
CA PRO A 294 -2.54 -7.53 6.62
C PRO A 294 -4.00 -7.36 7.02
N HIS A 295 -4.93 -7.58 6.08
CA HIS A 295 -6.37 -7.54 6.36
C HIS A 295 -6.80 -8.57 7.42
N GLN A 296 -6.29 -9.81 7.34
CA GLN A 296 -6.56 -10.84 8.34
C GLN A 296 -5.95 -10.50 9.70
N ALA A 297 -4.75 -9.93 9.74
CA ALA A 297 -4.10 -9.50 10.98
C ALA A 297 -4.93 -8.43 11.69
N LEU A 298 -5.39 -7.40 10.98
CA LEU A 298 -6.28 -6.38 11.57
C LEU A 298 -7.60 -7.00 12.06
N SER A 299 -8.20 -7.89 11.27
CA SER A 299 -9.45 -8.56 11.65
C SER A 299 -9.26 -9.42 12.91
N LEU A 300 -8.16 -10.16 13.01
CA LEU A 300 -7.80 -10.97 14.18
C LEU A 300 -7.56 -10.10 15.40
N MET A 301 -6.80 -9.00 15.25
CA MET A 301 -6.52 -8.07 16.35
C MET A 301 -7.80 -7.44 16.89
N PHE A 302 -8.69 -6.99 16.00
CA PHE A 302 -9.97 -6.37 16.38
C PHE A 302 -10.92 -7.36 17.07
N ALA A 303 -11.07 -8.57 16.52
CA ALA A 303 -12.03 -9.54 17.03
C ALA A 303 -11.54 -10.31 18.26
N HIS A 304 -10.25 -10.66 18.32
CA HIS A 304 -9.73 -11.62 19.30
C HIS A 304 -8.66 -11.05 20.24
N SER A 305 -8.04 -9.91 19.91
CA SER A 305 -6.96 -9.34 20.72
C SER A 305 -7.29 -7.97 21.30
N LYS A 306 -8.55 -7.51 21.21
CA LYS A 306 -8.97 -6.18 21.68
C LYS A 306 -8.62 -5.90 23.14
N LYS A 307 -8.65 -6.91 24.01
CA LYS A 307 -8.32 -6.76 25.44
C LYS A 307 -6.83 -6.49 25.69
N LYS A 308 -5.95 -6.97 24.81
CA LYS A 308 -4.49 -6.82 24.95
C LYS A 308 -4.00 -5.40 24.71
N PHE A 309 -4.80 -4.59 24.03
CA PHE A 309 -4.37 -3.29 23.53
C PHE A 309 -5.24 -2.16 24.06
N ASP A 310 -4.65 -0.98 24.12
CA ASP A 310 -5.39 0.25 24.36
C ASP A 310 -6.39 0.47 23.22
N ALA A 311 -7.66 0.70 23.57
CA ALA A 311 -8.74 0.77 22.60
C ALA A 311 -8.60 1.98 21.65
N ALA A 312 -8.08 3.10 22.13
CA ALA A 312 -7.89 4.30 21.32
C ALA A 312 -6.73 4.11 20.35
N ILE A 313 -5.61 3.53 20.82
CA ILE A 313 -4.44 3.22 19.97
C ILE A 313 -4.81 2.17 18.92
N LEU A 314 -5.52 1.10 19.28
CA LEU A 314 -5.96 0.08 18.33
C LEU A 314 -6.91 0.66 17.27
N SER A 315 -7.85 1.52 17.67
CA SER A 315 -8.76 2.19 16.74
C SER A 315 -8.00 3.12 15.78
N ALA A 316 -7.05 3.90 16.30
CA ALA A 316 -6.20 4.76 15.48
C ALA A 316 -5.36 3.95 14.49
N PHE A 317 -4.79 2.81 14.93
CA PHE A 317 -4.02 1.91 14.08
C PHE A 317 -4.86 1.33 12.93
N ILE A 318 -6.04 0.78 13.23
CA ILE A 318 -6.93 0.22 12.21
C ILE A 318 -7.36 1.30 11.21
N ARG A 319 -7.67 2.51 11.69
CA ARG A 319 -8.00 3.64 10.83
C ARG A 319 -6.82 4.02 9.93
N MET A 320 -5.61 4.10 10.47
CA MET A 320 -4.40 4.44 9.72
C MET A 320 -4.06 3.42 8.63
N MET A 321 -4.13 2.12 8.96
CA MET A 321 -3.83 1.04 8.01
C MET A 321 -4.95 0.83 6.98
N GLY A 322 -6.18 1.22 7.35
CA GLY A 322 -7.38 1.04 6.55
C GLY A 322 -7.95 -0.37 6.57
N VAL A 323 -9.12 -0.52 5.95
CA VAL A 323 -9.83 -1.81 5.89
C VAL A 323 -9.02 -2.83 5.08
N TYR A 324 -8.34 -2.37 4.02
CA TYR A 324 -7.50 -3.19 3.16
C TYR A 324 -6.08 -2.61 3.10
N PRO A 325 -5.19 -2.97 4.04
CA PRO A 325 -3.85 -2.43 4.08
C PRO A 325 -2.99 -2.92 2.90
N PRO A 326 -1.85 -2.25 2.60
CA PRO A 326 -0.90 -2.71 1.59
C PRO A 326 -0.47 -4.15 1.84
N GLY A 327 -0.51 -4.98 0.80
CA GLY A 327 -0.32 -6.44 0.90
C GLY A 327 -1.62 -7.24 0.94
N SER A 328 -2.78 -6.59 1.06
CA SER A 328 -4.07 -7.27 0.97
C SER A 328 -4.38 -7.65 -0.49
N VAL A 329 -4.81 -8.90 -0.68
CA VAL A 329 -5.34 -9.38 -1.96
C VAL A 329 -6.85 -9.20 -1.94
N VAL A 330 -7.40 -8.57 -2.98
CA VAL A 330 -8.81 -8.19 -3.03
C VAL A 330 -9.46 -8.57 -4.36
N MET A 331 -10.77 -8.77 -4.32
CA MET A 331 -11.63 -8.87 -5.50
C MET A 331 -12.45 -7.59 -5.62
N LEU A 332 -12.43 -6.99 -6.80
CA LEU A 332 -13.13 -5.75 -7.09
C LEU A 332 -14.60 -6.01 -7.46
N THR A 333 -15.41 -4.95 -7.50
CA THR A 333 -16.83 -5.00 -7.86
C THR A 333 -17.10 -5.55 -9.26
N ASN A 334 -16.09 -5.55 -10.14
CA ASN A 334 -16.16 -6.11 -11.50
C ASN A 334 -15.43 -7.46 -11.65
N ASP A 335 -15.30 -8.22 -10.56
CA ASP A 335 -14.73 -9.58 -10.53
C ASP A 335 -13.23 -9.67 -10.90
N ARG A 336 -12.57 -8.54 -11.12
CA ARG A 336 -11.12 -8.49 -11.27
C ARG A 336 -10.42 -8.62 -9.92
N HIS A 337 -9.27 -9.27 -9.95
CA HIS A 337 -8.41 -9.42 -8.78
C HIS A 337 -7.38 -8.29 -8.75
N ALA A 338 -7.07 -7.81 -7.56
CA ALA A 338 -6.07 -6.76 -7.36
C ALA A 338 -5.26 -6.97 -6.08
N LEU A 339 -4.06 -6.40 -6.05
CA LEU A 339 -3.21 -6.29 -4.87
C LEU A 339 -3.22 -4.85 -4.39
N VAL A 340 -3.47 -4.62 -3.11
CA VAL A 340 -3.30 -3.29 -2.51
C VAL A 340 -1.80 -3.00 -2.37
N VAL A 341 -1.32 -1.94 -3.01
CA VAL A 341 0.11 -1.59 -3.03
C VAL A 341 0.44 -0.41 -2.13
N SER A 342 -0.51 0.49 -1.91
CA SER A 342 -0.33 1.58 -0.96
C SER A 342 -1.64 2.15 -0.45
N VAL A 343 -1.61 2.72 0.76
CA VAL A 343 -2.75 3.37 1.42
C VAL A 343 -2.33 4.77 1.87
N ASN A 344 -3.18 5.77 1.64
CA ASN A 344 -3.03 7.08 2.27
C ASN A 344 -3.46 6.96 3.74
N SER A 345 -2.54 7.20 4.68
CA SER A 345 -2.81 7.10 6.12
C SER A 345 -3.92 8.05 6.60
N SER A 346 -4.16 9.14 5.87
CA SER A 346 -5.21 10.13 6.14
C SER A 346 -6.55 9.80 5.45
N ARG A 347 -6.53 8.95 4.40
CA ARG A 347 -7.71 8.58 3.58
C ARG A 347 -7.73 7.07 3.26
N PRO A 348 -7.98 6.21 4.26
CA PRO A 348 -7.72 4.78 4.18
C PRO A 348 -8.73 3.95 3.36
N LEU A 349 -9.90 4.51 3.05
CA LEU A 349 -11.01 3.77 2.43
C LEU A 349 -10.82 3.52 0.92
N LYS A 350 -9.94 4.29 0.29
CA LYS A 350 -9.69 4.22 -1.15
C LYS A 350 -8.20 3.94 -1.39
N PRO A 351 -7.77 2.67 -1.28
CA PRO A 351 -6.38 2.31 -1.49
C PRO A 351 -5.98 2.44 -2.96
N ARG A 352 -4.67 2.50 -3.20
CA ARG A 352 -4.08 2.33 -4.52
C ARG A 352 -3.82 0.85 -4.77
N VAL A 353 -4.25 0.34 -5.91
CA VAL A 353 -4.27 -1.09 -6.25
C VAL A 353 -3.58 -1.39 -7.57
N LEU A 354 -2.91 -2.53 -7.64
CA LEU A 354 -2.43 -3.15 -8.87
C LEU A 354 -3.45 -4.19 -9.33
N ILE A 355 -4.10 -3.96 -10.46
CA ILE A 355 -5.15 -4.84 -10.99
C ILE A 355 -4.52 -5.86 -11.94
N HIS A 356 -4.93 -7.13 -11.85
CA HIS A 356 -4.56 -8.15 -12.82
C HIS A 356 -5.25 -7.88 -14.18
N ASP A 357 -4.45 -7.69 -15.23
CA ASP A 357 -4.89 -7.71 -16.63
C ASP A 357 -4.02 -8.70 -17.42
N PRO A 358 -4.59 -9.78 -18.00
CA PRO A 358 -3.82 -10.78 -18.73
C PRO A 358 -3.15 -10.24 -20.01
N ARG A 359 -3.54 -9.05 -20.49
CA ARG A 359 -3.01 -8.43 -21.71
C ARG A 359 -1.81 -7.51 -21.45
N ILE A 360 -1.58 -7.11 -20.20
CA ILE A 360 -0.57 -6.12 -19.84
C ILE A 360 0.43 -6.78 -18.90
N PRO A 361 1.71 -6.91 -19.25
CA PRO A 361 2.74 -7.39 -18.33
C PRO A 361 2.73 -6.61 -17.01
N ARG A 362 3.00 -7.30 -15.90
CA ARG A 362 3.01 -6.69 -14.55
C ARG A 362 3.84 -5.42 -14.47
N ASP A 363 5.01 -5.40 -15.11
CA ASP A 363 5.94 -4.28 -15.05
C ASP A 363 5.41 -3.04 -15.81
N ASP A 364 4.45 -3.23 -16.71
CA ASP A 364 3.79 -2.17 -17.50
C ASP A 364 2.37 -1.85 -16.98
N ALA A 365 1.99 -2.44 -15.84
CA ALA A 365 0.71 -2.19 -15.20
C ALA A 365 0.77 -0.96 -14.28
N LEU A 366 -0.15 -0.04 -14.51
CA LEU A 366 -0.31 1.15 -13.70
C LEU A 366 -1.01 0.81 -12.38
N VAL A 367 -0.51 1.40 -11.31
CA VAL A 367 -1.19 1.43 -10.02
C VAL A 367 -2.34 2.42 -10.12
N ILE A 368 -3.54 1.93 -9.85
CA ILE A 368 -4.78 2.70 -9.94
C ILE A 368 -5.16 3.19 -8.56
N ASP A 369 -5.47 4.49 -8.45
CA ASP A 369 -6.10 5.05 -7.26
C ASP A 369 -7.61 4.82 -7.33
N LEU A 370 -8.18 4.13 -6.34
CA LEU A 370 -9.63 3.94 -6.27
C LEU A 370 -10.37 5.25 -5.93
N GLU A 371 -9.67 6.29 -5.48
CA GLU A 371 -10.24 7.65 -5.33
C GLU A 371 -10.71 8.21 -6.67
N ASP A 372 -9.93 7.99 -7.73
CA ASP A 372 -10.20 8.47 -9.09
C ASP A 372 -11.16 7.56 -9.88
N GLN A 373 -11.63 6.46 -9.29
CA GLN A 373 -12.47 5.45 -9.95
C GLN A 373 -13.79 5.24 -9.18
N PRO A 374 -14.81 6.08 -9.39
CA PRO A 374 -16.05 6.02 -8.62
C PRO A 374 -16.83 4.71 -8.80
N ASP A 375 -16.70 4.07 -9.97
CA ASP A 375 -17.43 2.83 -10.30
C ASP A 375 -16.72 1.56 -9.79
N LEU A 376 -15.50 1.69 -9.25
CA LEU A 376 -14.66 0.57 -8.85
C LEU A 376 -14.51 0.52 -7.33
N GLY A 377 -15.10 -0.50 -6.72
CA GLY A 377 -15.00 -0.76 -5.29
C GLY A 377 -14.31 -2.08 -4.99
N ILE A 378 -13.93 -2.27 -3.73
CA ILE A 378 -13.47 -3.58 -3.22
C ILE A 378 -14.70 -4.35 -2.74
N ARG A 379 -14.95 -5.53 -3.32
CA ARG A 379 -16.05 -6.42 -2.92
C ARG A 379 -15.67 -7.28 -1.71
N GLN A 380 -14.47 -7.87 -1.72
CA GLN A 380 -13.99 -8.71 -0.61
C GLN A 380 -12.46 -8.84 -0.59
N SER A 381 -11.90 -9.16 0.58
CA SER A 381 -10.52 -9.63 0.72
C SER A 381 -10.44 -11.14 0.48
N LEU A 382 -9.33 -11.58 -0.11
CA LEU A 382 -9.04 -12.99 -0.39
C LEU A 382 -7.73 -13.40 0.28
N LYS A 383 -7.58 -14.70 0.55
CA LYS A 383 -6.28 -15.30 0.86
C LYS A 383 -5.50 -15.50 -0.45
N PRO A 384 -4.16 -15.34 -0.46
CA PRO A 384 -3.36 -15.57 -1.65
C PRO A 384 -3.60 -16.95 -2.29
N MET A 385 -3.80 -17.99 -1.49
CA MET A 385 -4.08 -19.36 -1.97
C MET A 385 -5.44 -19.53 -2.66
N GLN A 386 -6.36 -18.58 -2.53
CA GLN A 386 -7.65 -18.59 -3.23
C GLN A 386 -7.55 -18.00 -4.64
N LEU A 387 -6.41 -17.39 -4.99
CA LEU A 387 -6.21 -16.83 -6.32
C LEU A 387 -6.03 -17.93 -7.37
N PRO A 388 -6.60 -17.75 -8.57
CA PRO A 388 -6.20 -18.54 -9.74
C PRO A 388 -4.69 -18.42 -9.97
N ARG A 389 -4.03 -19.50 -10.40
CA ARG A 389 -2.56 -19.54 -10.56
C ARG A 389 -2.01 -18.39 -11.42
N ALA A 390 -2.63 -18.09 -12.56
CA ALA A 390 -2.20 -16.99 -13.42
C ALA A 390 -2.27 -15.61 -12.70
N VAL A 391 -3.31 -15.40 -11.89
CA VAL A 391 -3.49 -14.18 -11.10
C VAL A 391 -2.47 -14.11 -9.96
N PHE A 392 -2.22 -15.25 -9.31
CA PHE A 392 -1.20 -15.36 -8.27
C PHE A 392 0.19 -15.03 -8.80
N ASP A 393 0.57 -15.62 -9.93
CA ASP A 393 1.88 -15.41 -10.55
C ASP A 393 2.05 -13.93 -10.99
N TYR A 394 0.98 -13.32 -11.50
CA TYR A 394 0.97 -11.91 -11.90
C TYR A 394 1.04 -10.92 -10.74
N LEU A 395 0.13 -11.05 -9.77
CA LEU A 395 0.08 -10.12 -8.63
C LEU A 395 1.27 -10.36 -7.69
N SER A 396 1.81 -11.58 -7.67
CA SER A 396 2.90 -12.05 -6.84
C SER A 396 2.76 -11.55 -5.39
N PRO A 397 1.68 -11.95 -4.68
CA PRO A 397 1.47 -11.55 -3.29
C PRO A 397 2.73 -11.87 -2.47
N ARG A 398 3.24 -10.88 -1.74
CA ARG A 398 4.51 -11.04 -1.02
C ARG A 398 4.35 -12.04 0.12
N GLN A 399 5.37 -12.86 0.35
CA GLN A 399 5.42 -13.75 1.52
C GLN A 399 5.75 -13.00 2.80
N ARG A 400 6.52 -11.90 2.67
CA ARG A 400 6.87 -11.01 3.77
C ARG A 400 6.48 -9.58 3.43
N MET A 401 5.76 -8.94 4.33
CA MET A 401 5.33 -7.55 4.21
C MET A 401 6.48 -6.63 4.63
N CYS A 402 6.91 -5.76 3.72
CA CYS A 402 7.88 -4.70 4.01
C CYS A 402 7.23 -3.36 3.64
N TYR A 403 7.34 -2.38 4.53
CA TYR A 403 6.68 -1.10 4.35
C TYR A 403 7.68 0.04 4.31
N PHE A 404 7.37 1.06 3.51
CA PHE A 404 8.07 2.34 3.54
C PHE A 404 7.13 3.51 3.30
N PHE A 405 7.58 4.72 3.65
CA PHE A 405 6.82 5.93 3.39
C PHE A 405 7.00 6.34 1.93
N GLU A 406 5.90 6.46 1.20
CA GLU A 406 5.86 7.19 -0.05
C GLU A 406 5.23 8.56 0.23
N ARG A 407 5.85 9.64 -0.26
CA ARG A 407 5.25 10.97 -0.17
C ARG A 407 4.14 11.11 -1.20
N ALA A 408 3.08 11.82 -0.83
CA ALA A 408 2.15 12.35 -1.81
C ALA A 408 2.93 13.11 -2.89
N ARG A 409 2.64 12.82 -4.16
CA ARG A 409 3.17 13.60 -5.30
C ARG A 409 2.90 15.09 -5.04
N GLU A 410 3.85 15.95 -5.37
CA GLU A 410 3.64 17.40 -5.33
C GLU A 410 2.37 17.76 -6.13
N PRO A 411 1.54 18.70 -5.63
CA PRO A 411 0.36 19.17 -6.34
C PRO A 411 0.79 19.96 -7.58
N GLY A 412 0.99 19.25 -8.70
CA GLY A 412 1.46 19.83 -9.96
C GLY A 412 1.48 18.87 -11.16
N SER A 413 1.28 17.56 -10.99
CA SER A 413 0.96 16.70 -12.14
C SER A 413 -0.46 16.99 -12.61
N PRO A 414 -0.69 17.18 -13.93
CA PRO A 414 -1.99 17.56 -14.44
C PRO A 414 -3.01 16.51 -14.01
N ARG A 415 -4.01 16.95 -13.26
CA ARG A 415 -5.23 16.17 -13.07
C ARG A 415 -5.79 15.95 -14.47
N GLY A 416 -5.80 14.70 -14.93
CA GLY A 416 -6.39 14.33 -16.22
C GLY A 416 -7.75 15.00 -16.34
N ALA A 417 -7.87 15.92 -17.29
CA ALA A 417 -9.10 16.60 -17.57
C ALA A 417 -10.11 15.59 -18.12
N ARG A 418 -11.35 15.81 -17.70
CA ARG A 418 -12.56 14.97 -17.85
C ARG A 418 -12.79 14.35 -19.23
#